data_AF-A0A7K2P4E5-F1
#
_entry.id   AF-A0A7K2P4E5-F1
#
_cell.length_a   1.000
_cell.length_b   1.000
_cell.length_c   1.000
_cell.angle_alpha   90.00
_cell.angle_beta   90.00
_cell.angle_gamma   90.00
#
_symmetry.space_group_name_H-M   'P 1'
#
loop_
_entity.id
_entity.type
_entity.pdbx_description
1 polymer ?
#
loop_
_entity_poly.entity_id
_entity_poly.type
_entity_poly.pdbx_seq_one_letter_code
_entity_poly.pdbx_strand_id
1 'polypeptide(L)'
;TDDRSGTIEAGDSVGASLSAVNTAPRAVGSADTLKIAVGVPGEDLAGAADAGAIHTFSLMGSAGANDLWIEAGDGDGVPGTPGADEKLGTSIHLTPRNLYAGMPYGPAATGALHVLPFPNVVPGGTSRPATTYQPGQGGLPANGNYFGYAAR
;
A
#
# COMPACT_ATOMS: atom_id res chain seq x y z
N THR A 1 -11.15 -0.73 14.38
CA THR A 1 -11.94 -0.01 13.36
C THR A 1 -10.94 0.74 12.53
N ASP A 2 -10.60 0.25 11.36
CA ASP A 2 -11.55 0.04 10.25
C ASP A 2 -12.03 -1.40 9.96
N ASP A 3 -13.15 -1.48 9.24
CA ASP A 3 -13.80 -2.65 8.64
C ASP A 3 -14.53 -2.30 7.32
N ARG A 4 -14.41 -1.05 6.80
CA ARG A 4 -14.42 -0.57 5.38
C ARG A 4 -14.55 0.97 5.36
N SER A 5 -13.45 1.68 5.10
CA SER A 5 -13.43 3.08 4.65
C SER A 5 -13.35 3.17 3.14
N GLY A 6 -13.68 4.36 2.61
CA GLY A 6 -13.84 4.58 1.17
C GLY A 6 -15.13 3.99 0.63
N THR A 7 -15.84 4.75 -0.22
CA THR A 7 -16.92 4.20 -1.03
C THR A 7 -16.32 3.70 -2.33
N ILE A 8 -16.55 2.45 -2.70
CA ILE A 8 -16.08 1.94 -4.00
C ILE A 8 -16.87 2.66 -5.10
N GLU A 9 -16.16 3.42 -5.90
CA GLU A 9 -16.65 4.30 -6.94
C GLU A 9 -16.12 3.87 -8.31
N ALA A 10 -16.73 4.42 -9.36
CA ALA A 10 -16.33 4.13 -10.72
C ALA A 10 -15.05 4.91 -11.06
N GLY A 11 -13.89 4.27 -10.95
CA GLY A 11 -12.60 4.89 -11.25
C GLY A 11 -11.47 4.33 -10.40
N ASP A 12 -11.81 3.97 -9.15
CA ASP A 12 -10.89 3.60 -8.08
C ASP A 12 -9.98 2.43 -8.42
N SER A 13 -10.45 1.58 -9.34
CA SER A 13 -9.72 0.42 -9.81
C SER A 13 -9.34 -0.52 -8.65
N VAL A 14 -10.25 -0.69 -7.68
CA VAL A 14 -10.09 -1.60 -6.55
C VAL A 14 -9.66 -2.98 -7.05
N GLY A 15 -8.52 -3.48 -6.55
CA GLY A 15 -7.98 -4.77 -6.96
C GLY A 15 -7.11 -4.73 -8.21
N ALA A 16 -6.68 -3.55 -8.67
CA ALA A 16 -5.71 -3.42 -9.75
C ALA A 16 -4.37 -4.13 -9.43
N SER A 17 -4.02 -4.24 -8.14
CA SER A 17 -2.88 -5.04 -7.68
C SER A 17 -3.27 -5.83 -6.42
N LEU A 18 -2.81 -7.07 -6.33
CA LEU A 18 -3.07 -7.98 -5.19
C LEU A 18 -1.78 -8.67 -4.76
N SER A 19 -1.56 -8.80 -3.45
CA SER A 19 -0.50 -9.65 -2.90
C SER A 19 -0.96 -10.31 -1.61
N ALA A 20 -0.75 -11.62 -1.51
CA ALA A 20 -1.14 -12.43 -0.36
C ALA A 20 0.09 -13.04 0.34
N VAL A 21 0.02 -13.20 1.66
CA VAL A 21 1.09 -13.82 2.44
C VAL A 21 0.55 -14.66 3.59
N ASN A 22 1.27 -15.74 3.92
CA ASN A 22 1.19 -16.36 5.24
C ASN A 22 2.38 -15.86 6.09
N THR A 23 2.10 -15.11 7.15
CA THR A 23 3.12 -14.52 8.03
C THR A 23 3.78 -15.54 8.95
N ALA A 24 3.17 -16.71 9.11
CA ALA A 24 3.71 -17.87 9.82
C ALA A 24 3.91 -19.04 8.84
N PRO A 25 4.88 -18.94 7.90
CA PRO A 25 5.10 -20.00 6.93
C PRO A 25 5.43 -21.31 7.65
N ARG A 26 4.79 -22.41 7.24
CA ARG A 26 4.84 -23.76 7.84
C ARG A 26 3.90 -24.01 9.03
N ALA A 27 3.12 -23.01 9.46
CA ALA A 27 1.97 -23.23 10.33
C ALA A 27 0.68 -23.42 9.50
N VAL A 28 -0.34 -24.04 10.11
CA VAL A 28 -1.70 -24.03 9.55
C VAL A 28 -2.16 -22.57 9.49
N GLY A 29 -2.65 -22.15 8.31
CA GLY A 29 -3.11 -20.78 8.13
C GLY A 29 -4.34 -20.46 8.99
N SER A 30 -4.38 -19.25 9.54
CA SER A 30 -5.53 -18.70 10.26
C SER A 30 -5.88 -17.30 9.74
N ALA A 31 -6.97 -16.71 10.24
CA ALA A 31 -7.29 -15.32 9.98
C ALA A 31 -6.19 -14.35 10.44
N ASP A 32 -5.41 -14.73 11.45
CA ASP A 32 -4.30 -13.90 11.94
C ASP A 32 -3.07 -13.98 11.03
N THR A 33 -2.82 -15.14 10.41
CA THR A 33 -1.58 -15.37 9.65
C THR A 33 -1.72 -15.17 8.15
N LEU A 34 -2.93 -15.35 7.59
CA LEU A 34 -3.18 -15.15 6.16
C LEU A 34 -3.67 -13.74 5.90
N LYS A 35 -2.85 -12.95 5.20
CA LYS A 35 -3.11 -11.53 4.90
C LYS A 35 -3.09 -11.28 3.40
N ILE A 36 -3.88 -10.30 2.98
CA ILE A 36 -3.88 -9.78 1.61
C ILE A 36 -3.75 -8.26 1.67
N ALA A 37 -3.01 -7.73 0.70
CA ALA A 37 -3.03 -6.32 0.33
C ALA A 37 -3.71 -6.18 -1.04
N VAL A 38 -4.51 -5.12 -1.20
CA VAL A 38 -5.31 -4.82 -2.39
C VAL A 38 -5.08 -3.36 -2.73
N GLY A 39 -4.49 -3.09 -3.89
CA GLY A 39 -4.29 -1.71 -4.38
C GLY A 39 -5.57 -1.12 -4.95
N VAL A 40 -5.74 0.18 -4.73
CA VAL A 40 -6.84 1.03 -5.22
C VAL A 40 -6.22 2.29 -5.85
N PRO A 41 -5.47 2.16 -6.95
CA PRO A 41 -4.66 3.26 -7.47
C PRO A 41 -5.47 4.42 -8.03
N GLY A 42 -6.77 4.24 -8.30
CA GLY A 42 -7.64 5.30 -8.81
C GLY A 42 -8.41 6.06 -7.72
N GLU A 43 -8.13 5.80 -6.44
CA GLU A 43 -8.86 6.44 -5.34
C GLU A 43 -8.59 7.95 -5.30
N ASP A 44 -9.66 8.72 -5.17
CA ASP A 44 -9.61 10.16 -4.93
C ASP A 44 -9.51 10.47 -3.43
N LEU A 45 -8.46 11.17 -3.00
CA LEU A 45 -8.17 11.41 -1.59
C LEU A 45 -7.97 12.87 -1.28
N ALA A 46 -8.71 13.40 -0.30
CA ALA A 46 -8.62 14.79 0.15
C ALA A 46 -8.67 15.83 -1.01
N GLY A 47 -9.38 15.50 -2.10
CA GLY A 47 -9.49 16.34 -3.31
C GLY A 47 -8.36 16.17 -4.33
N ALA A 48 -7.38 15.30 -4.07
CA ALA A 48 -6.39 14.86 -5.04
C ALA A 48 -6.95 13.67 -5.82
N ALA A 49 -7.22 13.89 -7.11
CA ALA A 49 -7.73 12.85 -7.99
C ALA A 49 -6.69 11.74 -8.20
N ASP A 50 -7.10 10.48 -8.20
CA ASP A 50 -6.22 9.34 -8.48
C ASP A 50 -4.95 9.28 -7.58
N ALA A 51 -5.05 9.75 -6.33
CA ALA A 51 -3.93 9.68 -5.39
C ALA A 51 -3.59 8.23 -5.03
N GLY A 52 -4.62 7.39 -4.94
CA GLY A 52 -4.53 5.97 -4.73
C GLY A 52 -4.35 5.55 -3.26
N ALA A 53 -4.73 4.32 -2.98
CA ALA A 53 -4.68 3.73 -1.65
C ALA A 53 -4.44 2.22 -1.68
N ILE A 54 -4.30 1.61 -0.50
CA ILE A 54 -4.18 0.16 -0.32
C ILE A 54 -5.06 -0.29 0.84
N HIS A 55 -5.89 -1.30 0.62
CA HIS A 55 -6.52 -2.05 1.71
C HIS A 55 -5.63 -3.21 2.13
N THR A 56 -5.63 -3.53 3.43
CA THR A 56 -5.04 -4.75 3.96
C THR A 56 -5.99 -5.44 4.92
N PHE A 57 -6.26 -6.73 4.71
CA PHE A 57 -7.19 -7.50 5.54
C PHE A 57 -6.86 -8.99 5.58
N SER A 58 -7.60 -9.74 6.38
CA SER A 58 -7.48 -11.19 6.46
C SER A 58 -8.05 -11.89 5.22
N LEU A 59 -7.35 -12.91 4.72
CA LEU A 59 -7.87 -13.81 3.67
C LEU A 59 -8.88 -14.85 4.18
N MET A 60 -9.03 -14.97 5.49
CA MET A 60 -9.89 -15.95 6.14
C MET A 60 -10.84 -15.25 7.11
N GLY A 61 -12.09 -15.72 7.17
CA GLY A 61 -13.15 -15.10 7.96
C GLY A 61 -14.13 -14.34 7.07
N SER A 62 -14.84 -13.37 7.65
CA SER A 62 -15.74 -12.49 6.88
C SER A 62 -14.96 -11.58 5.95
N ALA A 63 -15.53 -11.29 4.78
CA ALA A 63 -14.89 -10.47 3.77
C ALA A 63 -14.61 -9.05 4.31
N GLY A 64 -13.34 -8.66 4.32
CA GLY A 64 -12.89 -7.36 4.84
C GLY A 64 -12.77 -7.27 6.35
N ALA A 65 -12.85 -8.38 7.08
CA ALA A 65 -12.57 -8.33 8.51
C ALA A 65 -11.12 -7.93 8.79
N ASN A 66 -10.94 -7.02 9.75
CA ASN A 66 -9.65 -6.45 10.11
C ASN A 66 -9.04 -5.70 8.92
N ASP A 67 -9.86 -4.93 8.22
CA ASP A 67 -9.40 -4.03 7.17
C ASP A 67 -8.61 -2.87 7.76
N LEU A 68 -7.55 -2.51 7.07
CA LEU A 68 -6.78 -1.31 7.31
C LEU A 68 -6.57 -0.61 5.96
N TRP A 69 -7.02 0.63 5.92
CA TRP A 69 -6.79 1.57 4.84
C TRP A 69 -5.40 2.19 4.98
N ILE A 70 -4.69 2.34 3.87
CA ILE A 70 -3.36 2.95 3.82
C ILE A 70 -3.32 3.94 2.66
N GLU A 71 -3.06 5.20 2.99
CA GLU A 71 -2.86 6.31 2.07
C GLU A 71 -1.64 7.18 2.45
N ALA A 72 -1.27 8.13 1.60
CA ALA A 72 -0.22 9.07 1.93
C ALA A 72 -0.65 10.04 3.04
N GLY A 73 0.06 10.04 4.16
CA GLY A 73 -0.12 11.04 5.22
C GLY A 73 -1.20 10.75 6.27
N ASP A 74 -1.84 9.59 6.22
CA ASP A 74 -2.87 9.15 7.21
C ASP A 74 -2.30 8.72 8.57
N GLY A 75 -0.99 8.44 8.63
CA GLY A 75 -0.32 7.94 9.83
C GLY A 75 0.13 6.48 9.75
N ASP A 76 -0.17 5.76 8.67
CA ASP A 76 0.22 4.35 8.44
C ASP A 76 1.57 4.21 7.70
N GLY A 77 2.33 5.31 7.67
CA GLY A 77 3.76 5.33 7.42
C GLY A 77 4.16 5.74 6.00
N VAL A 78 3.22 5.84 5.06
CA VAL A 78 3.47 6.53 3.78
C VAL A 78 3.57 8.03 4.05
N PRO A 79 4.71 8.67 3.76
CA PRO A 79 4.92 10.07 4.09
C PRO A 79 4.20 11.02 3.12
N GLY A 80 4.03 12.27 3.54
CA GLY A 80 3.52 13.34 2.68
C GLY A 80 2.02 13.56 2.84
N THR A 81 1.41 14.14 1.81
CA THR A 81 -0.04 14.30 1.65
C THR A 81 -0.44 13.69 0.32
N PRO A 82 -1.68 13.25 0.11
CA PRO A 82 -2.13 12.71 -1.17
C PRO A 82 -1.89 13.72 -2.30
N GLY A 83 -1.19 13.31 -3.36
CA GLY A 83 -1.00 14.11 -4.57
C GLY A 83 -1.83 13.56 -5.74
N ALA A 84 -2.24 14.44 -6.65
CA ALA A 84 -3.01 14.03 -7.81
C ALA A 84 -2.17 13.13 -8.74
N ASP A 85 -2.81 12.10 -9.30
CA ASP A 85 -2.21 11.13 -10.21
C ASP A 85 -1.04 10.31 -9.63
N GLU A 86 -0.76 10.34 -8.32
CA GLU A 86 0.36 9.61 -7.73
C GLU A 86 0.15 8.08 -7.74
N LYS A 87 -1.12 7.66 -7.69
CA LYS A 87 -1.60 6.28 -7.85
C LYS A 87 -0.89 5.27 -6.95
N LEU A 88 -0.83 5.54 -5.65
CA LEU A 88 -0.33 4.59 -4.65
C LEU A 88 -1.04 3.24 -4.80
N GLY A 89 -0.29 2.15 -4.63
CA GLY A 89 -0.85 0.80 -4.77
C GLY A 89 -0.96 0.33 -6.23
N THR A 90 -0.40 1.08 -7.20
CA THR A 90 -0.24 0.60 -8.58
C THR A 90 0.50 -0.74 -8.64
N SER A 91 1.52 -0.92 -7.78
CA SER A 91 2.14 -2.22 -7.56
C SER A 91 2.34 -2.49 -6.09
N ILE A 92 2.15 -3.75 -5.68
CA ILE A 92 2.33 -4.17 -4.30
C ILE A 92 3.03 -5.51 -4.20
N HIS A 93 3.85 -5.68 -3.16
CA HIS A 93 4.37 -6.98 -2.75
C HIS A 93 4.32 -7.10 -1.23
N LEU A 94 3.52 -8.04 -0.74
CA LEU A 94 3.32 -8.28 0.69
C LEU A 94 4.15 -9.48 1.14
N THR A 95 4.96 -9.28 2.17
CA THR A 95 5.82 -10.29 2.79
C THR A 95 5.50 -10.44 4.28
N PRO A 96 6.04 -11.44 4.99
CA PRO A 96 5.88 -11.54 6.43
C PRO A 96 6.51 -10.38 7.23
N ARG A 97 7.28 -9.50 6.57
CA ARG A 97 8.02 -8.42 7.24
C ARG A 97 7.63 -7.03 6.77
N ASN A 98 7.26 -6.88 5.51
CA ASN A 98 6.99 -5.60 4.88
C ASN A 98 5.90 -5.69 3.82
N LEU A 99 5.22 -4.57 3.60
CA LEU A 99 4.52 -4.26 2.36
C LEU A 99 5.39 -3.31 1.53
N TYR A 100 5.68 -3.70 0.30
CA TYR A 100 6.26 -2.84 -0.71
C TYR A 100 5.11 -2.22 -1.48
N ALA A 101 4.97 -0.90 -1.45
CA ALA A 101 3.89 -0.13 -2.04
C ALA A 101 4.46 0.84 -3.08
N GLY A 102 4.22 0.54 -4.35
CA GLY A 102 4.64 1.35 -5.47
C GLY A 102 3.75 2.56 -5.68
N MET A 103 4.39 3.70 -5.95
CA MET A 103 3.76 4.96 -6.34
C MET A 103 4.51 5.48 -7.58
N PRO A 104 4.31 4.87 -8.76
CA PRO A 104 5.15 5.16 -9.93
C PRO A 104 5.03 6.59 -10.45
N TYR A 105 3.93 7.28 -10.16
CA TYR A 105 3.66 8.59 -10.73
C TYR A 105 3.93 9.73 -9.74
N GLY A 106 4.38 9.41 -8.52
CA GLY A 106 4.69 10.39 -7.49
C GLY A 106 5.41 9.81 -6.27
N PRO A 107 5.64 10.60 -5.21
CA PRO A 107 5.48 12.05 -5.19
C PRO A 107 6.60 12.77 -5.96
N ALA A 108 7.68 12.06 -6.31
CA ALA A 108 8.68 12.55 -7.25
C ALA A 108 8.23 12.29 -8.69
N ALA A 109 8.60 13.17 -9.63
CA ALA A 109 8.29 12.99 -11.05
C ALA A 109 8.84 11.68 -11.66
N THR A 110 9.81 11.06 -10.99
CA THR A 110 10.42 9.79 -11.37
C THR A 110 9.79 8.57 -10.68
N GLY A 111 8.81 8.79 -9.79
CA GLY A 111 8.13 7.77 -8.98
C GLY A 111 8.85 7.42 -7.68
N ALA A 112 8.17 6.64 -6.84
CA ALA A 112 8.68 6.14 -5.57
C ALA A 112 8.24 4.71 -5.26
N LEU A 113 8.99 4.07 -4.36
CA LEU A 113 8.60 2.83 -3.69
C LEU A 113 8.68 3.04 -2.18
N HIS A 114 7.55 2.85 -1.49
CA HIS A 114 7.48 2.90 -0.03
C HIS A 114 7.49 1.47 0.52
N VAL A 115 8.35 1.21 1.50
CA VAL A 115 8.45 -0.08 2.18
C VAL A 115 7.98 0.10 3.61
N LEU A 116 6.75 -0.35 3.87
CA LEU A 116 6.09 -0.27 5.16
C LEU A 116 6.43 -1.52 5.98
N PRO A 117 6.90 -1.37 7.22
CA PRO A 117 7.03 -2.50 8.14
C PRO A 117 5.67 -3.17 8.40
N PHE A 118 5.66 -4.47 8.64
CA PHE A 118 4.43 -5.23 8.85
C PHE A 118 3.48 -4.67 9.94
N PRO A 119 3.94 -4.09 11.06
CA PRO A 119 3.03 -3.44 12.01
C PRO A 119 2.18 -2.30 11.44
N ASN A 120 2.55 -1.71 10.29
CA ASN A 120 1.76 -0.68 9.63
C ASN A 120 0.61 -1.24 8.78
N VAL A 121 0.56 -2.56 8.57
CA VAL A 121 -0.33 -3.19 7.57
C VAL A 121 -1.38 -4.11 8.21
N VAL A 122 -1.58 -3.92 9.52
CA VAL A 122 -2.55 -4.67 10.32
C VAL A 122 -3.18 -3.74 11.36
N PRO A 123 -4.50 -3.85 11.62
CA PRO A 123 -5.16 -3.06 12.64
C PRO A 123 -4.50 -3.20 14.02
N GLY A 124 -4.33 -2.07 14.71
CA GLY A 124 -3.75 -2.01 16.06
C GLY A 124 -2.24 -2.22 16.14
N GLY A 125 -1.55 -2.37 15.00
CA GLY A 125 -0.10 -2.37 14.96
C GLY A 125 0.50 -0.99 15.26
N THR A 126 1.72 -0.96 15.80
CA THR A 126 2.42 0.31 16.06
C THR A 126 3.08 0.79 14.77
N SER A 127 2.46 1.78 14.13
CA SER A 127 2.97 2.42 12.90
C SER A 127 4.38 2.97 13.08
N ARG A 128 5.19 2.83 12.02
CA ARG A 128 6.57 3.32 11.91
C ARG A 128 6.77 3.99 10.55
N PRO A 129 7.71 4.94 10.41
CA PRO A 129 8.00 5.53 9.10
C PRO A 129 8.36 4.47 8.05
N ALA A 130 7.79 4.57 6.85
CA ALA A 130 8.20 3.73 5.72
C ALA A 130 9.61 4.08 5.26
N THR A 131 10.35 3.08 4.76
CA THR A 131 11.56 3.34 3.99
C THR A 131 11.17 3.74 2.57
N THR A 132 11.59 4.90 2.10
CA THR A 132 11.26 5.40 0.76
C THR A 132 12.46 5.27 -0.17
N TYR A 133 12.26 4.60 -1.30
CA TYR A 133 13.22 4.54 -2.40
C TYR A 133 12.75 5.43 -3.55
N GLN A 134 13.59 6.38 -3.93
CA GLN A 134 13.33 7.35 -4.99
C GLN A 134 14.59 7.54 -5.85
N PRO A 135 14.46 7.62 -7.19
CA PRO A 135 15.58 7.97 -8.06
C PRO A 135 16.26 9.27 -7.64
N GLY A 136 17.60 9.26 -7.60
CA GLY A 136 18.42 10.40 -7.17
C GLY A 136 18.67 10.49 -5.67
N GLN A 137 18.09 9.58 -4.87
CA GLN A 137 18.28 9.50 -3.42
C GLN A 137 18.94 8.18 -3.02
N GLY A 138 19.66 8.16 -1.89
CA GLY A 138 20.21 6.92 -1.32
C GLY A 138 21.16 6.14 -2.24
N GLY A 139 21.79 6.82 -3.21
CA GLY A 139 22.66 6.21 -4.22
C GLY A 139 21.94 5.64 -5.44
N LEU A 140 20.61 5.77 -5.53
CA LEU A 140 19.86 5.43 -6.73
C LEU A 140 20.14 6.45 -7.85
N PRO A 141 20.34 6.00 -9.11
CA PRO A 141 20.46 6.90 -10.25
C PRO A 141 19.27 7.86 -10.34
N ALA A 142 19.51 9.12 -10.74
CA ALA A 142 18.48 10.16 -10.81
C ALA A 142 17.61 10.11 -12.08
N ASN A 143 17.84 9.13 -12.95
CA ASN A 143 17.15 8.98 -14.24
C ASN A 143 16.10 7.86 -14.20
N GLY A 144 15.19 7.91 -15.17
CA GLY A 144 14.11 6.94 -15.34
C GLY A 144 12.74 7.55 -15.06
N ASN A 145 11.71 6.81 -15.41
CA ASN A 145 10.30 7.16 -15.17
C ASN A 145 9.66 5.99 -14.42
N TYR A 146 8.62 6.28 -13.65
CA TYR A 146 7.77 5.25 -13.06
C TYR A 146 8.49 4.29 -12.10
N PHE A 147 9.45 4.77 -11.31
CA PHE A 147 10.07 3.98 -10.27
C PHE A 147 9.03 3.48 -9.27
N GLY A 148 9.04 2.19 -8.95
CA GLY A 148 7.96 1.57 -8.17
C GLY A 148 6.79 1.05 -9.00
N TYR A 149 6.84 1.11 -10.34
CA TYR A 149 5.81 0.50 -11.21
C TYR A 149 5.73 -1.03 -11.06
N ALA A 150 6.79 -1.67 -10.59
CA ALA A 150 6.78 -3.07 -10.21
C ALA A 150 7.59 -3.29 -8.93
N ALA A 151 6.90 -3.74 -7.88
CA ALA A 151 7.49 -4.29 -6.67
C ALA A 151 7.18 -5.80 -6.62
N ARG A 152 8.18 -6.64 -6.35
CA ARG A 152 8.05 -8.10 -6.29
C ARG A 152 9.06 -8.72 -5.32
#